data_AF-A0A923EDY2-F1
#
_entry.id   AF-A0A923EDY2-F1
#
_cell.length_a   1.000
_cell.length_b   1.000
_cell.length_c   1.000
_cell.angle_alpha   90.00
_cell.angle_beta   90.00
_cell.angle_gamma   90.00
#
_symmetry.space_group_name_H-M   'P 1'
#
loop_
_entity.id
_entity.type
_entity.pdbx_description
1 polymer ?
#
loop_
_entity_poly.entity_id
_entity_poly.type
_entity_poly.pdbx_seq_one_letter_code
_entity_poly.pdbx_strand_id
1 'polypeptide(L)'
;MNKITKKNVIPILSVTVVGVLLGLFSAYIDNRHIHINFFLGQINVNAILSNFGIWILIALFISLKSEKSISAAIRVLFFFLSLNITFHIYHLLIHVNVNSYMLIWYTITAISPFLAVLCHKIKQDNILAVLLSAGVISVMLLQIMSSNHDDMYCEIIFLICAIILMHKKLITTLISLCIGPAIAFFLYQMPFFS
;
A
#
# COMPACT_ATOMS: atom_id res chain seq x y z
N MET A 1 34.59 -4.95 -0.60
CA MET A 1 33.13 -4.84 -0.86
C MET A 1 32.70 -3.38 -0.68
N ASN A 2 32.30 -2.72 -1.77
CA ASN A 2 32.24 -1.26 -1.89
C ASN A 2 31.21 -0.61 -0.92
N LYS A 3 31.50 0.58 -0.38
CA LYS A 3 30.60 1.35 0.52
C LYS A 3 29.20 1.57 -0.08
N ILE A 4 29.12 1.57 -1.41
CA ILE A 4 27.92 1.73 -2.23
C ILE A 4 27.00 0.49 -2.17
N THR A 5 27.52 -0.74 -2.06
CA THR A 5 26.69 -1.95 -2.00
C THR A 5 26.05 -2.13 -0.62
N LYS A 6 26.77 -1.83 0.48
CA LYS A 6 26.19 -1.86 1.84
C LYS A 6 25.00 -0.91 2.03
N LYS A 7 25.00 0.25 1.35
CA LYS A 7 23.97 1.29 1.50
C LYS A 7 22.56 0.83 1.07
N ASN A 8 22.47 -0.11 0.13
CA ASN A 8 21.19 -0.64 -0.36
C ASN A 8 20.80 -1.98 0.26
N VAL A 9 21.78 -2.82 0.65
CA VAL A 9 21.51 -4.16 1.19
C VAL A 9 20.72 -4.09 2.50
N ILE A 10 21.13 -3.26 3.46
CA ILE A 10 20.48 -3.19 4.77
C ILE A 10 18.99 -2.79 4.63
N PRO A 11 18.63 -1.70 3.92
CA PRO A 11 17.23 -1.35 3.74
C PRO A 11 16.40 -2.40 2.98
N ILE A 12 16.99 -3.09 1.99
CA ILE A 12 16.32 -4.18 1.28
C ILE A 12 16.05 -5.33 2.25
N LEU A 13 17.03 -5.71 3.06
CA LEU A 13 16.88 -6.75 4.07
C LEU A 13 15.80 -6.37 5.09
N SER A 14 15.79 -5.12 5.56
CA SER A 14 14.77 -4.64 6.50
C SER A 14 13.35 -4.77 5.95
N VAL A 15 13.09 -4.27 4.72
CA VAL A 15 11.75 -4.39 4.13
C VAL A 15 11.38 -5.83 3.81
N THR A 16 12.36 -6.68 3.47
CA THR A 16 12.15 -8.11 3.24
C THR A 16 11.69 -8.79 4.53
N VAL A 17 12.39 -8.53 5.66
CA VAL A 17 12.02 -9.07 6.98
C VAL A 17 10.63 -8.61 7.40
N VAL A 18 10.32 -7.32 7.23
CA VAL A 18 8.97 -6.79 7.52
C VAL A 18 7.92 -7.49 6.66
N GLY A 19 8.19 -7.71 5.37
CA GLY A 19 7.29 -8.45 4.49
C GLY A 19 7.09 -9.90 4.92
N VAL A 20 8.14 -10.62 5.32
CA VAL A 20 8.03 -12.00 5.87
C VAL A 20 7.15 -12.01 7.12
N LEU A 21 7.41 -11.11 8.07
CA LEU A 21 6.65 -11.04 9.33
C LEU A 21 5.18 -10.73 9.08
N LEU A 22 4.88 -9.75 8.22
CA LEU A 22 3.51 -9.41 7.84
C LEU A 22 2.84 -10.54 7.06
N GLY A 23 3.57 -11.28 6.23
CA GLY A 23 3.04 -12.40 5.45
C GLY A 23 2.63 -13.56 6.36
N LEU A 24 3.47 -13.92 7.32
CA LEU A 24 3.12 -14.89 8.37
C LEU A 24 1.95 -14.40 9.22
N PHE A 25 1.97 -13.13 9.63
CA PHE A 25 0.93 -12.56 10.46
C PHE A 25 -0.42 -12.56 9.75
N SER A 26 -0.47 -12.11 8.50
CA SER A 26 -1.66 -12.12 7.65
C SER A 26 -2.21 -13.54 7.48
N ALA A 27 -1.35 -14.51 7.17
CA ALA A 27 -1.78 -15.90 7.01
C ALA A 27 -2.25 -16.54 8.33
N TYR A 28 -1.62 -16.18 9.47
CA TYR A 28 -1.98 -16.66 10.79
C TYR A 28 -3.37 -16.19 11.23
N ILE A 29 -3.71 -14.93 10.95
CA ILE A 29 -5.00 -14.36 11.36
C ILE A 29 -6.13 -14.71 10.40
N ASP A 30 -5.83 -15.09 9.16
CA ASP A 30 -6.82 -15.35 8.10
C ASP A 30 -7.95 -16.30 8.56
N ASN A 31 -7.59 -17.34 9.33
CA ASN A 31 -8.55 -18.34 9.86
C ASN A 31 -9.11 -18.02 11.26
N ARG A 32 -8.80 -16.85 11.84
CA ARG A 32 -9.04 -16.57 13.27
C ARG A 32 -10.01 -15.43 13.57
N HIS A 33 -10.53 -14.74 12.54
CA HIS A 33 -11.52 -13.65 12.62
C HIS A 33 -11.40 -12.82 13.90
N ILE A 34 -10.27 -12.11 14.04
CA ILE A 34 -9.95 -11.37 15.27
C ILE A 34 -10.65 -10.01 15.24
N HIS A 35 -11.50 -9.77 16.24
CA HIS A 35 -12.17 -8.48 16.43
C HIS A 35 -11.59 -7.74 17.63
N ILE A 36 -11.31 -6.44 17.46
CA ILE A 36 -10.83 -5.54 18.51
C ILE A 36 -11.86 -4.43 18.70
N ASN A 37 -12.28 -4.21 19.95
CA ASN A 37 -13.12 -3.06 20.27
C ASN A 37 -12.26 -1.78 20.23
N PHE A 38 -12.63 -0.84 19.37
CA PHE A 38 -12.02 0.49 19.28
C PHE A 38 -13.05 1.57 19.59
N PHE A 39 -12.58 2.79 19.83
CA PHE A 39 -13.43 3.92 20.28
C PHE A 39 -14.60 4.24 19.31
N LEU A 40 -14.50 3.82 18.05
CA LEU A 40 -15.48 4.09 16.99
C LEU A 40 -16.29 2.86 16.54
N GLY A 41 -16.05 1.67 17.10
CA GLY A 41 -16.72 0.43 16.69
C GLY A 41 -15.85 -0.82 16.85
N GLN A 42 -16.36 -1.96 16.36
CA GLN A 42 -15.57 -3.19 16.27
C GLN A 42 -14.72 -3.18 15.01
N ILE A 43 -13.41 -3.27 15.18
CA ILE A 43 -12.46 -3.37 14.09
C ILE A 43 -12.15 -4.85 13.85
N ASN A 44 -12.41 -5.31 12.63
CA ASN A 44 -11.97 -6.62 12.18
C ASN A 44 -10.52 -6.52 11.69
N VAL A 45 -9.59 -7.15 12.41
CA VAL A 45 -8.16 -7.09 12.08
C VAL A 45 -7.88 -7.76 10.73
N ASN A 46 -8.65 -8.80 10.41
CA ASN A 46 -8.55 -9.47 9.12
C ASN A 46 -8.95 -8.50 7.99
N ALA A 47 -9.98 -7.69 8.20
CA ALA A 47 -10.44 -6.70 7.23
C ALA A 47 -9.37 -5.63 6.97
N ILE A 48 -8.68 -5.16 8.01
CA ILE A 48 -7.56 -4.21 7.84
C ILE A 48 -6.47 -4.76 6.91
N LEU A 49 -6.06 -6.01 7.12
CA LEU A 49 -4.97 -6.60 6.31
C LEU A 49 -5.45 -7.11 4.95
N SER A 50 -6.76 -7.36 4.77
CA SER A 50 -7.31 -7.66 3.46
C SER A 50 -7.49 -6.42 2.59
N ASN A 51 -7.67 -5.25 3.20
CA ASN A 51 -7.93 -4.02 2.48
C ASN A 51 -6.68 -3.46 1.81
N PHE A 52 -6.85 -2.89 0.62
CA PHE A 52 -5.72 -2.39 -0.17
C PHE A 52 -5.07 -1.13 0.40
N GLY A 53 -5.80 -0.31 1.16
CA GLY A 53 -5.31 0.99 1.64
C GLY A 53 -4.03 0.89 2.46
N ILE A 54 -3.94 -0.09 3.36
CA ILE A 54 -2.74 -0.29 4.19
C ILE A 54 -1.51 -0.63 3.33
N TRP A 55 -1.69 -1.44 2.29
CA TRP A 55 -0.60 -1.87 1.42
C TRP A 55 -0.12 -0.74 0.51
N ILE A 56 -1.03 0.10 0.02
CA ILE A 56 -0.70 1.35 -0.68
C ILE A 56 0.11 2.27 0.24
N LEU A 57 -0.32 2.44 1.49
CA LEU A 57 0.35 3.29 2.48
C LEU A 57 1.79 2.81 2.77
N ILE A 58 1.98 1.50 2.96
CA ILE A 58 3.31 0.92 3.20
C ILE A 58 4.21 1.08 1.96
N ALA A 59 3.70 0.79 0.77
CA ALA A 59 4.46 0.94 -0.48
C ALA A 59 4.85 2.41 -0.73
N LEU A 60 3.93 3.34 -0.45
CA LEU A 60 4.16 4.78 -0.51
C LEU A 60 5.26 5.20 0.46
N PHE A 61 5.22 4.73 1.71
CA PHE A 61 6.26 4.98 2.70
C PHE A 61 7.63 4.48 2.28
N ILE A 62 7.73 3.24 1.81
CA ILE A 62 9.00 2.67 1.34
C ILE A 62 9.53 3.50 0.14
N SER A 63 8.66 3.90 -0.78
CA SER A 63 9.02 4.70 -1.94
C SER A 63 9.53 6.09 -1.57
N LEU A 64 8.83 6.76 -0.65
CA LEU A 64 9.17 8.09 -0.14
C LEU A 64 10.35 8.09 0.84
N LYS A 65 10.74 6.97 1.43
CA LYS A 65 11.98 6.88 2.23
C LYS A 65 13.19 6.42 1.44
N SER A 66 13.00 5.94 0.22
CA SER A 66 14.10 5.51 -0.65
C SER A 66 14.89 6.68 -1.22
N GLU A 67 16.20 6.53 -1.40
CA GLU A 67 17.05 7.62 -1.91
C GLU A 67 16.93 7.84 -3.41
N LYS A 68 16.77 6.75 -4.17
CA LYS A 68 16.66 6.74 -5.63
C LYS A 68 15.40 6.01 -6.07
N SER A 69 14.85 6.38 -7.22
CA SER A 69 13.68 5.74 -7.82
C SER A 69 13.88 4.23 -8.00
N ILE A 70 15.05 3.80 -8.47
CA ILE A 70 15.37 2.37 -8.65
C ILE A 70 15.45 1.65 -7.29
N SER A 71 15.98 2.32 -6.26
CA SER A 71 15.99 1.75 -4.89
C SER A 71 14.57 1.62 -4.33
N ALA A 72 13.66 2.55 -4.64
CA ALA A 72 12.24 2.43 -4.28
C ALA A 72 11.61 1.20 -4.94
N ALA A 73 11.80 1.06 -6.26
CA ALA A 73 11.30 -0.08 -7.04
C ALA A 73 11.75 -1.42 -6.45
N ILE A 74 13.05 -1.57 -6.19
CA ILE A 74 13.63 -2.79 -5.64
C ILE A 74 13.08 -3.06 -4.23
N ARG A 75 13.04 -2.05 -3.35
CA ARG A 75 12.58 -2.26 -1.96
C ARG A 75 11.10 -2.64 -1.90
N VAL A 76 10.24 -1.97 -2.67
CA VAL A 76 8.81 -2.30 -2.73
C VAL A 76 8.60 -3.69 -3.34
N LEU A 77 9.36 -4.06 -4.38
CA LEU A 77 9.32 -5.40 -4.95
C LEU A 77 9.65 -6.47 -3.91
N PHE A 78 10.79 -6.32 -3.22
CA PHE A 78 11.23 -7.30 -2.22
C PHE A 78 10.26 -7.39 -1.03
N PHE A 79 9.64 -6.28 -0.65
CA PHE A 79 8.59 -6.26 0.36
C PHE A 79 7.38 -7.09 -0.05
N PHE A 80 6.79 -6.83 -1.22
CA PHE A 80 5.61 -7.60 -1.68
C PHE A 80 5.95 -9.04 -2.04
N LEU A 81 7.16 -9.30 -2.56
CA LEU A 81 7.61 -10.64 -2.88
C LEU A 81 7.73 -11.48 -1.62
N SER A 82 8.39 -10.97 -0.57
CA SER A 82 8.51 -11.73 0.69
C SER A 82 7.18 -11.90 1.40
N LEU A 83 6.33 -10.87 1.41
CA LEU A 83 4.95 -10.94 1.90
C LEU A 83 4.18 -12.09 1.25
N ASN A 84 4.13 -12.13 -0.08
CA ASN A 84 3.32 -13.08 -0.83
C ASN A 84 3.88 -14.51 -0.83
N ILE A 85 5.22 -14.66 -0.90
CA ILE A 85 5.86 -15.97 -0.80
C ILE A 85 5.55 -16.58 0.56
N THR A 86 5.72 -15.82 1.63
CA THR A 86 5.52 -16.33 2.98
C THR A 86 4.05 -16.63 3.27
N PHE A 87 3.13 -15.78 2.81
CA PHE A 87 1.69 -16.06 2.88
C PHE A 87 1.34 -17.35 2.14
N HIS A 88 1.80 -17.51 0.89
CA HIS A 88 1.51 -18.69 0.09
C HIS A 88 2.07 -19.98 0.70
N ILE A 89 3.33 -19.96 1.16
CA ILE A 89 3.96 -21.11 1.82
C ILE A 89 3.17 -21.51 3.07
N TYR A 90 2.71 -20.55 3.88
CA TYR A 90 1.92 -20.87 5.07
C TYR A 90 0.68 -21.69 4.72
N HIS A 91 -0.10 -21.26 3.73
CA HIS A 91 -1.31 -21.97 3.32
C HIS A 91 -1.04 -23.33 2.67
N LEU A 92 0.07 -23.47 1.92
CA LEU A 92 0.52 -24.77 1.42
C LEU A 92 0.80 -25.76 2.56
N LEU A 93 1.43 -25.30 3.64
CA LEU A 93 1.77 -26.15 4.80
C LEU A 93 0.53 -26.62 5.58
N ILE A 94 -0.55 -25.85 5.58
CA ILE A 94 -1.83 -26.22 6.21
C ILE A 94 -2.82 -26.86 5.23
N HIS A 95 -2.36 -27.22 4.01
CA HIS A 95 -3.15 -27.86 2.95
C HIS A 95 -4.43 -27.10 2.55
N VAL A 96 -4.42 -25.77 2.62
CA VAL A 96 -5.53 -24.91 2.17
C VAL A 96 -5.26 -24.45 0.74
N ASN A 97 -6.22 -24.69 -0.16
CA ASN A 97 -6.11 -24.29 -1.56
C ASN A 97 -6.33 -22.77 -1.72
N VAL A 98 -5.32 -22.05 -2.23
CA VAL A 98 -5.35 -20.57 -2.34
C VAL A 98 -5.39 -20.14 -3.81
N ASN A 99 -6.50 -20.39 -4.52
CA ASN A 99 -6.40 -20.49 -5.99
C ASN A 99 -7.01 -19.37 -6.85
N SER A 100 -7.58 -18.30 -6.29
CA SER A 100 -8.02 -17.14 -7.12
C SER A 100 -7.56 -15.80 -6.58
N TYR A 101 -7.67 -15.57 -5.27
CA TYR A 101 -7.31 -14.31 -4.63
C TYR A 101 -5.80 -13.98 -4.74
N MET A 102 -4.93 -14.99 -4.65
CA MET A 102 -3.46 -14.76 -4.74
C MET A 102 -2.99 -14.31 -6.12
N LEU A 103 -3.77 -14.56 -7.18
CA LEU A 103 -3.44 -14.08 -8.52
C LEU A 103 -3.42 -12.55 -8.59
N ILE A 104 -4.36 -11.91 -7.89
CA ILE A 104 -4.44 -10.45 -7.76
C ILE A 104 -3.16 -9.94 -7.08
N TRP A 105 -2.75 -10.58 -5.99
CA TRP A 105 -1.54 -10.22 -5.26
C TRP A 105 -0.23 -10.43 -6.01
N TYR A 106 -0.13 -11.49 -6.82
CA TYR A 106 1.02 -11.67 -7.70
C TYR A 106 1.09 -10.58 -8.77
N THR A 107 -0.06 -10.19 -9.31
CA THR A 107 -0.16 -9.09 -10.28
C THR A 107 0.27 -7.76 -9.64
N ILE A 108 -0.20 -7.47 -8.43
CA ILE A 108 0.22 -6.28 -7.66
C ILE A 108 1.73 -6.32 -7.42
N THR A 109 2.27 -7.45 -6.98
CA THR A 109 3.71 -7.63 -6.75
C THR A 109 4.50 -7.31 -8.01
N ALA A 110 4.07 -7.80 -9.17
CA ALA A 110 4.72 -7.56 -10.45
C ALA A 110 4.68 -6.09 -10.90
N ILE A 111 3.56 -5.39 -10.68
CA ILE A 111 3.37 -3.98 -11.10
C ILE A 111 3.95 -3.00 -10.07
N SER A 112 4.07 -3.40 -8.80
CA SER A 112 4.54 -2.56 -7.70
C SER A 112 5.87 -1.81 -7.92
N PRO A 113 6.89 -2.34 -8.64
CA PRO A 113 8.14 -1.62 -8.83
C PRO A 113 7.94 -0.37 -9.68
N PHE A 114 7.08 -0.45 -10.70
CA PHE A 114 6.75 0.68 -11.57
C PHE A 114 6.01 1.76 -10.78
N LEU A 115 4.99 1.37 -10.00
CA LEU A 115 4.25 2.29 -9.14
C LEU A 115 5.15 2.94 -8.09
N ALA A 116 6.10 2.19 -7.52
CA ALA A 116 7.06 2.71 -6.56
C ALA A 116 7.99 3.79 -7.17
N VAL A 117 8.39 3.65 -8.44
CA VAL A 117 9.12 4.70 -9.16
C VAL A 117 8.28 5.96 -9.30
N LEU A 118 6.99 5.82 -9.62
CA LEU A 118 6.07 6.96 -9.70
C LEU A 118 5.90 7.62 -8.34
N CYS A 119 5.58 6.86 -7.29
CA CYS A 119 5.45 7.37 -5.93
C CYS A 119 6.73 8.07 -5.44
N HIS A 120 7.92 7.57 -5.81
CA HIS A 120 9.18 8.23 -5.46
C HIS A 120 9.31 9.63 -6.10
N LYS A 121 8.74 9.86 -7.28
CA LYS A 121 8.76 11.19 -7.95
C LYS A 121 7.91 12.24 -7.24
N ILE A 122 6.99 11.84 -6.34
CA ILE A 122 6.23 12.78 -5.49
C ILE A 122 7.18 13.66 -4.64
N LYS A 123 8.41 13.20 -4.39
CA LYS A 123 9.48 13.99 -3.74
C LYS A 123 9.94 15.21 -4.50
N GLN A 124 9.54 15.42 -5.75
CA GLN A 124 9.90 16.60 -6.54
C GLN A 124 8.92 17.75 -6.32
N ASP A 125 9.35 18.99 -6.56
CA ASP A 125 8.50 20.18 -6.42
C ASP A 125 8.03 20.66 -7.81
N ASN A 126 7.38 19.77 -8.56
CA ASN A 126 6.88 20.05 -9.91
C ASN A 126 5.42 19.62 -10.05
N ILE A 127 4.78 20.04 -11.15
CA ILE A 127 3.38 19.71 -11.46
C ILE A 127 3.16 18.19 -11.48
N LEU A 128 4.13 17.43 -11.99
CA LEU A 128 4.08 15.97 -12.02
C LEU A 128 3.95 15.36 -10.62
N ALA A 129 4.68 15.87 -9.62
CA ALA A 129 4.54 15.41 -8.24
C ALA A 129 3.13 15.70 -7.67
N VAL A 130 2.54 16.85 -7.99
CA VAL A 130 1.16 17.20 -7.57
C VAL A 130 0.14 16.25 -8.18
N LEU A 131 0.27 15.94 -9.48
CA LEU A 131 -0.59 14.99 -10.17
C LEU A 131 -0.45 13.57 -9.61
N LEU A 132 0.77 13.15 -9.28
CA LEU A 132 1.02 11.83 -8.69
C LEU A 132 0.44 11.74 -7.27
N SER A 133 0.58 12.79 -6.44
CA SER A 133 -0.09 12.85 -5.13
C SER A 133 -1.60 12.81 -5.27
N ALA A 134 -2.17 13.55 -6.23
CA ALA A 134 -3.60 13.50 -6.51
C ALA A 134 -4.05 12.11 -6.97
N GLY A 135 -3.23 11.39 -7.74
CA GLY A 135 -3.47 10.00 -8.13
C GLY A 135 -3.50 9.04 -6.94
N VAL A 136 -2.55 9.17 -6.00
CA VAL A 136 -2.55 8.38 -4.76
C VAL A 136 -3.81 8.68 -3.93
N ILE A 137 -4.14 9.96 -3.73
CA ILE A 137 -5.37 10.38 -3.04
C ILE A 137 -6.61 9.79 -3.73
N SER A 138 -6.66 9.85 -5.06
CA SER A 138 -7.77 9.33 -5.84
C SER A 138 -7.97 7.83 -5.65
N VAL A 139 -6.90 7.03 -5.75
CA VAL A 139 -6.98 5.58 -5.55
C VAL A 139 -7.40 5.23 -4.12
N MET A 140 -6.90 5.96 -3.11
CA MET A 140 -7.31 5.74 -1.72
C MET A 140 -8.76 6.17 -1.46
N LEU A 141 -9.24 7.23 -2.11
CA LEU A 141 -10.67 7.60 -2.07
C LEU A 141 -11.55 6.54 -2.72
N LEU A 142 -11.11 5.93 -3.82
CA LEU A 142 -11.82 4.80 -4.43
C LEU A 142 -11.93 3.63 -3.45
N GLN A 143 -10.88 3.33 -2.67
CA GLN A 143 -10.94 2.30 -1.63
C GLN A 143 -12.01 2.63 -0.56
N ILE A 144 -12.03 3.88 -0.09
CA ILE A 144 -13.03 4.36 0.87
C ILE A 144 -14.45 4.20 0.28
N MET A 145 -14.66 4.62 -0.97
CA MET A 145 -15.98 4.54 -1.61
C MET A 145 -16.45 3.10 -1.84
N SER A 146 -15.54 2.16 -2.11
CA SER A 146 -15.84 0.74 -2.27
C SER A 146 -15.93 -0.05 -0.95
N SER A 147 -15.50 0.55 0.16
CA SER A 147 -15.41 -0.14 1.46
C SER A 147 -16.77 -0.24 2.16
N ASN A 148 -16.96 -1.31 2.93
CA ASN A 148 -18.10 -1.44 3.82
C ASN A 148 -18.01 -0.41 4.97
N HIS A 149 -19.15 -0.10 5.59
CA HIS A 149 -19.24 0.93 6.64
C HIS A 149 -18.25 0.71 7.79
N ASP A 150 -18.06 -0.54 8.21
CA ASP A 150 -17.17 -0.89 9.33
C ASP A 150 -15.68 -0.69 8.98
N ASP A 151 -15.31 -0.90 7.72
CA ASP A 151 -13.92 -0.83 7.24
C ASP A 151 -13.52 0.57 6.77
N MET A 152 -14.51 1.40 6.42
CA MET A 152 -14.35 2.77 5.91
C MET A 152 -13.50 3.64 6.84
N TYR A 153 -13.64 3.47 8.16
CA TYR A 153 -12.85 4.24 9.14
C TYR A 153 -11.35 3.97 9.02
N CYS A 154 -10.96 2.72 8.77
CA CYS A 154 -9.55 2.36 8.59
C CYS A 154 -8.99 2.98 7.30
N GLU A 155 -9.74 2.93 6.21
CA GLU A 155 -9.36 3.51 4.92
C GLU A 155 -9.21 5.05 5.01
N ILE A 156 -10.09 5.73 5.74
CA ILE A 156 -9.95 7.17 6.01
C ILE A 156 -8.67 7.47 6.78
N ILE A 157 -8.35 6.67 7.82
CA ILE A 157 -7.10 6.83 8.57
C ILE A 157 -5.90 6.62 7.66
N PHE A 158 -5.91 5.61 6.78
CA PHE A 158 -4.82 5.37 5.83
C PHE A 158 -4.66 6.54 4.86
N LEU A 159 -5.75 7.10 4.35
CA LEU A 159 -5.73 8.29 3.49
C LEU A 159 -5.09 9.49 4.22
N ILE A 160 -5.50 9.75 5.47
CA ILE A 160 -4.92 10.83 6.28
C ILE A 160 -3.42 10.62 6.47
N CYS A 161 -3.00 9.39 6.81
CA CYS A 161 -1.58 9.05 6.92
C CYS A 161 -0.82 9.26 5.59
N ALA A 162 -1.41 8.90 4.45
CA ALA A 162 -0.80 9.11 3.14
C ALA A 162 -0.65 10.60 2.81
N ILE A 163 -1.66 11.43 3.11
CA ILE A 163 -1.60 12.88 2.94
C ILE A 163 -0.49 13.48 3.79
N ILE A 164 -0.40 13.10 5.06
CA ILE A 164 0.67 13.56 5.97
C ILE A 164 2.05 13.16 5.41
N LEU A 165 2.16 11.94 4.89
CA LEU A 165 3.41 11.40 4.38
C LEU A 165 3.87 12.08 3.09
N MET A 166 2.93 12.49 2.23
CA MET A 166 3.18 13.22 0.99
C MET A 166 3.28 14.74 1.20
N HIS A 167 2.98 15.23 2.41
CA HIS A 167 2.95 16.67 2.69
C HIS A 167 4.32 17.32 2.48
N LYS A 168 4.29 18.49 1.85
CA LYS A 168 5.49 19.31 1.59
C LYS A 168 5.23 20.79 1.77
N LYS A 169 4.33 21.33 0.94
CA LYS A 169 3.87 22.71 0.95
C LYS A 169 2.35 22.69 1.02
N LEU A 170 1.79 23.64 1.77
CA LEU A 170 0.34 23.73 1.96
C LEU A 170 -0.39 23.83 0.61
N ILE A 171 0.05 24.75 -0.25
CA ILE A 171 -0.59 25.00 -1.56
C ILE A 171 -0.59 23.74 -2.45
N THR A 172 0.54 23.05 -2.59
CA THR A 172 0.60 21.83 -3.43
C THR A 172 -0.26 20.71 -2.87
N THR A 173 -0.32 20.60 -1.53
CA THR A 173 -1.15 19.60 -0.85
C THR A 173 -2.64 19.91 -1.07
N LEU A 174 -3.05 21.17 -0.92
CA LEU A 174 -4.42 21.62 -1.19
C LEU A 174 -4.82 21.36 -2.64
N ILE A 175 -3.95 21.68 -3.61
CA ILE A 175 -4.22 21.39 -5.03
C ILE A 175 -4.43 19.89 -5.24
N SER A 176 -3.57 19.03 -4.69
CA SER A 176 -3.75 17.58 -4.81
C SER A 176 -5.04 17.08 -4.13
N LEU A 177 -5.47 17.73 -3.05
CA LEU A 177 -6.69 17.42 -2.32
C LEU A 177 -7.96 17.93 -3.02
N CYS A 178 -7.85 18.89 -3.94
CA CYS A 178 -8.95 19.27 -4.84
C CYS A 178 -9.02 18.34 -6.07
N ILE A 179 -7.88 18.04 -6.69
CA ILE A 179 -7.82 17.24 -7.91
C ILE A 179 -8.13 15.76 -7.64
N GLY A 180 -7.60 15.20 -6.54
CA GLY A 180 -7.75 13.77 -6.21
C GLY A 180 -9.21 13.31 -6.11
N PRO A 181 -10.09 14.00 -5.34
CA PRO A 181 -11.51 13.67 -5.28
C PRO A 181 -12.23 13.81 -6.62
N ALA A 182 -11.90 14.81 -7.44
CA ALA A 182 -12.49 14.96 -8.76
C ALA A 182 -12.16 13.74 -9.65
N ILE A 183 -10.91 13.29 -9.67
CA ILE A 183 -10.50 12.09 -10.40
C ILE A 183 -11.21 10.85 -9.84
N ALA A 184 -11.25 10.69 -8.51
CA ALA A 184 -11.90 9.54 -7.88
C ALA A 184 -13.39 9.46 -8.26
N PHE A 185 -14.10 10.58 -8.23
CA PHE A 185 -15.50 10.66 -8.60
C PHE A 185 -15.74 10.22 -10.05
N PHE A 186 -14.93 10.69 -11.00
CA PHE A 186 -15.03 10.26 -12.40
C PHE A 186 -14.70 8.78 -12.60
N LEU A 187 -13.68 8.26 -11.91
CA LEU A 187 -13.31 6.85 -12.01
C LEU A 187 -14.38 5.93 -11.41
N TYR A 188 -14.99 6.33 -10.29
CA TYR A 188 -16.04 5.55 -9.61
C TYR A 188 -17.30 5.37 -10.48
N GLN A 189 -17.57 6.28 -11.42
CA GLN A 189 -18.69 6.14 -12.36
C GLN A 189 -18.43 5.09 -13.46
N MET A 190 -17.18 4.67 -13.66
CA MET A 190 -16.87 3.65 -14.65
C MET A 190 -17.32 2.27 -14.13
N PRO A 191 -17.87 1.41 -15.00
CA PRO A 191 -18.45 0.11 -14.60
C PRO A 191 -17.45 -0.87 -13.98
N PHE A 192 -16.15 -0.56 -14.00
CA PHE A 192 -15.11 -1.35 -13.36
C PHE A 192 -14.91 -1.01 -11.86
N PHE A 193 -15.42 0.14 -11.40
CA PHE A 193 -15.22 0.65 -10.04
C PHE A 193 -16.53 0.88 -9.26
N SER A 194 -17.69 0.69 -9.90
CA SER A 194 -19.04 0.74 -9.30
C SER A 194 -19.56 -0.65 -8.97
#